data_AF-A0A3N5DRR6-F1
#
_entry.id   AF-A0A3N5DRR6-F1
#
_cell.length_a   1.000
_cell.length_b   1.000
_cell.length_c   1.000
_cell.angle_alpha   90.00
_cell.angle_beta   90.00
_cell.angle_gamma   90.00
#
_symmetry.space_group_name_H-M   'P 1'
#
loop_
_entity.id
_entity.type
_entity.pdbx_description
1 polymer ?
#
loop_
_entity_poly.entity_id
_entity_poly.type
_entity_poly.pdbx_seq_one_letter_code
_entity_poly.pdbx_strand_id
1 'polypeptide(L)'
;MIQLNPPNKGEIDQRIEQLSSLYTGKDAIYISGAITTGKNYVSWYVNHGKRIENEVEFNKQHYSVVITKNLDNIKDFTANLRFKSKDLIIEPASLEVDEWTQPDYLYYWGQVIIKFVRKIVFLDGWNYSNGCIFEYYIGLKNNIELVDQKFKLLNQVNAISRIKASIREYEKSKINVEFQKTLLHEIEKNENYNQQTKV
;
A
#
# COMPACT_ATOMS: atom_id res chain seq x y z
N MET A 1 8.18 15.65 3.97
CA MET A 1 8.33 14.34 3.28
C MET A 1 8.59 13.31 4.37
N ILE A 2 7.85 12.20 4.39
CA ILE A 2 8.03 11.16 5.41
C ILE A 2 9.44 10.60 5.27
N GLN A 3 10.25 10.79 6.32
CA GLN A 3 11.60 10.26 6.35
C GLN A 3 11.53 8.76 6.67
N LEU A 4 11.87 7.94 5.69
CA LEU A 4 12.13 6.52 5.89
C LEU A 4 13.61 6.35 6.24
N ASN A 5 13.90 5.50 7.22
CA ASN A 5 15.26 5.10 7.56
C ASN A 5 15.41 3.58 7.31
N PRO A 6 15.43 3.13 6.04
CA PRO A 6 15.57 1.71 5.70
C PRO A 6 16.98 1.21 6.04
N PRO A 7 17.12 0.20 6.91
CA PRO A 7 18.42 -0.41 7.23
C PRO A 7 19.17 -0.93 6.00
N ASN A 8 18.44 -1.44 5.00
CA ASN A 8 19.00 -2.09 3.82
C ASN A 8 19.07 -1.16 2.59
N LYS A 9 19.13 0.17 2.81
CA LYS A 9 19.06 1.18 1.73
C LYS A 9 20.02 0.89 0.56
N GLY A 10 21.29 0.60 0.85
CA GLY A 10 22.30 0.40 -0.20
C GLY A 10 22.02 -0.81 -1.08
N GLU A 11 21.55 -1.91 -0.48
CA GLU A 11 21.13 -3.10 -1.22
C GLU A 11 19.90 -2.82 -2.08
N ILE A 12 18.91 -2.12 -1.51
CA ILE A 12 17.70 -1.71 -2.23
C ILE A 12 18.05 -0.83 -3.44
N ASP A 13 18.92 0.17 -3.25
CA ASP A 13 19.34 1.07 -4.32
C ASP A 13 19.99 0.30 -5.48
N GLN A 14 20.86 -0.67 -5.19
CA GLN A 14 21.46 -1.54 -6.20
C GLN A 14 20.42 -2.35 -6.98
N ARG A 15 19.41 -2.93 -6.29
CA ARG A 15 18.31 -3.65 -6.96
C ARG A 15 17.51 -2.72 -7.87
N ILE A 16 17.27 -1.48 -7.45
CA ILE A 16 16.56 -0.48 -8.26
C ILE A 16 17.39 -0.07 -9.48
N GLU A 17 18.70 0.08 -9.36
CA GLU A 17 19.60 0.36 -10.49
C GLU A 17 19.63 -0.80 -11.50
N GLN A 18 19.69 -2.05 -11.01
CA GLN A 18 19.59 -3.23 -11.86
C GLN A 18 18.29 -3.23 -12.66
N LEU A 19 17.14 -2.99 -12.01
CA LEU A 19 15.85 -2.85 -12.70
C LEU A 19 15.84 -1.70 -13.70
N SER A 20 16.47 -0.56 -13.37
CA SER A 20 16.55 0.60 -14.26
C SER A 20 17.38 0.35 -15.51
N SER A 21 18.32 -0.62 -15.49
CA SER A 21 19.08 -1.01 -16.68
C SER A 21 18.28 -1.93 -17.62
N LEU A 22 17.29 -2.65 -17.10
CA LEU A 22 16.43 -3.57 -17.86
C LEU A 22 15.17 -2.90 -18.41
N TYR A 23 14.65 -1.90 -17.70
CA TYR A 23 13.38 -1.25 -18.02
C TYR A 23 13.59 0.25 -18.19
N THR A 24 13.23 0.76 -19.37
CA THR A 24 13.23 2.19 -19.68
C THR A 24 11.79 2.71 -19.71
N GLY A 25 11.46 3.66 -18.84
CA GLY A 25 10.15 4.33 -18.84
C GLY A 25 9.21 3.94 -17.69
N LYS A 26 8.02 4.57 -17.70
CA LYS A 26 6.96 4.40 -16.69
C LYS A 26 5.75 3.72 -17.31
N ASP A 27 5.87 2.44 -17.64
CA ASP A 27 4.81 1.74 -18.38
C ASP A 27 4.04 0.72 -17.53
N ALA A 28 4.49 0.47 -16.30
CA ALA A 28 3.90 -0.54 -15.44
C ALA A 28 2.62 -0.07 -14.73
N ILE A 29 1.72 -1.03 -14.50
CA ILE A 29 0.61 -0.94 -13.56
C ILE A 29 1.03 -1.61 -12.26
N TYR A 30 0.89 -0.91 -11.14
CA TYR A 30 1.19 -1.42 -9.80
C TYR A 30 -0.10 -1.78 -9.07
N ILE A 31 -0.15 -2.96 -8.44
CA ILE A 31 -1.30 -3.41 -7.65
C ILE A 31 -1.05 -3.12 -6.18
N SER A 32 -1.88 -2.28 -5.57
CA SER A 32 -1.81 -1.93 -4.15
C SER A 32 -2.94 -2.61 -3.38
N GLY A 33 -2.59 -3.58 -2.54
CA GLY A 33 -3.53 -4.33 -1.71
C GLY A 33 -3.01 -4.52 -0.28
N ALA A 34 -3.92 -4.53 0.70
CA ALA A 34 -3.56 -4.76 2.10
C ALA A 34 -3.22 -6.24 2.31
N ILE A 35 -2.02 -6.55 2.79
CA ILE A 35 -1.55 -7.93 3.03
C ILE A 35 -1.79 -8.36 4.48
N THR A 36 -1.14 -7.69 5.43
CA THR A 36 -1.19 -8.04 6.86
C THR A 36 -2.32 -7.36 7.62
N THR A 37 -2.96 -6.36 7.01
CA THR A 37 -4.02 -5.56 7.64
C THR A 37 -5.29 -5.62 6.78
N GLY A 38 -6.00 -4.52 6.58
CA GLY A 38 -7.22 -4.52 5.78
C GLY A 38 -8.49 -4.74 6.59
N LYS A 39 -9.62 -4.76 5.89
CA LYS A 39 -10.94 -5.05 6.49
C LYS A 39 -11.00 -6.44 7.13
N ASN A 40 -10.34 -7.42 6.51
CA ASN A 40 -10.24 -8.78 7.05
C ASN A 40 -9.54 -8.76 8.43
N TYR A 41 -8.48 -7.97 8.59
CA TYR A 41 -7.81 -7.79 9.87
C TYR A 41 -8.71 -7.19 10.94
N VAL A 42 -9.41 -6.07 10.65
CA VAL A 42 -10.33 -5.45 11.64
C VAL A 42 -11.38 -6.44 12.09
N SER A 43 -12.04 -7.08 11.12
CA SER A 43 -13.12 -8.02 11.39
C SER A 43 -12.62 -9.17 12.25
N TRP A 44 -11.48 -9.78 11.89
CA TRP A 44 -10.87 -10.86 12.65
C TRP A 44 -10.40 -10.41 14.04
N TYR A 45 -9.71 -9.28 14.13
CA TYR A 45 -9.13 -8.78 15.39
C TYR A 45 -10.22 -8.44 16.41
N VAL A 46 -11.27 -7.72 15.99
CA VAL A 46 -12.38 -7.33 16.87
C VAL A 46 -13.15 -8.55 17.37
N ASN A 47 -13.40 -9.52 16.47
CA ASN A 47 -14.21 -10.68 16.79
C ASN A 47 -13.44 -11.78 17.49
N HIS A 48 -12.12 -11.88 17.30
CA HIS A 48 -11.31 -13.01 17.75
C HIS A 48 -9.90 -12.63 18.17
N GLY A 49 -9.12 -12.00 17.29
CA GLY A 49 -7.67 -11.80 17.48
C GLY A 49 -7.29 -11.08 18.77
N LYS A 50 -8.10 -10.10 19.24
CA LYS A 50 -7.84 -9.36 20.49
C LYS A 50 -7.87 -10.20 21.77
N ARG A 51 -8.38 -11.44 21.71
CA ARG A 51 -8.45 -12.37 22.86
C ARG A 51 -7.32 -13.40 22.85
N ILE A 52 -6.47 -13.41 21.83
CA ILE A 52 -5.35 -14.32 21.74
C ILE A 52 -4.15 -13.66 22.43
N GLU A 53 -3.76 -14.19 23.59
CA GLU A 53 -2.62 -13.67 24.36
C GLU A 53 -1.29 -14.25 23.89
N ASN A 54 -1.30 -15.48 23.39
CA ASN A 54 -0.09 -16.14 22.90
C ASN A 54 0.30 -15.62 21.51
N GLU A 55 1.49 -15.03 21.40
CA GLU A 55 1.98 -14.43 20.17
C GLU A 55 2.12 -15.43 19.01
N VAL A 56 2.60 -16.65 19.28
CA VAL A 56 2.77 -17.68 18.24
C VAL A 56 1.41 -18.07 17.66
N GLU A 57 0.40 -18.28 18.51
CA GLU A 57 -0.96 -18.59 18.09
C GLU A 57 -1.61 -17.40 17.38
N PHE A 58 -1.38 -16.18 17.88
CA PHE A 58 -1.86 -14.95 17.23
C PHE A 58 -1.33 -14.88 15.80
N ASN A 59 -0.01 -15.04 15.62
CA ASN A 59 0.65 -14.96 14.32
C ASN A 59 0.17 -16.08 13.38
N LYS A 60 0.02 -17.31 13.87
CA LYS A 60 -0.49 -18.43 13.07
C LYS A 60 -1.92 -18.19 12.59
N GLN A 61 -2.80 -17.70 13.47
CA GLN A 61 -4.18 -17.42 13.11
C GLN A 61 -4.31 -16.17 12.23
N HIS A 62 -3.54 -15.13 12.52
CA HIS A 62 -3.45 -13.92 11.71
C HIS A 62 -3.03 -14.28 10.28
N TYR A 63 -2.01 -15.13 10.14
CA TYR A 63 -1.55 -15.59 8.85
C TYR A 63 -2.66 -16.33 8.08
N SER A 64 -3.22 -17.38 8.68
CA SER A 64 -4.21 -18.23 8.02
C SER A 64 -5.55 -17.55 7.72
N VAL A 65 -6.02 -16.65 8.58
CA VAL A 65 -7.35 -16.04 8.45
C VAL A 65 -7.32 -14.71 7.69
N VAL A 66 -6.23 -13.95 7.82
CA VAL A 66 -6.12 -12.60 7.26
C VAL A 66 -5.13 -12.56 6.10
N ILE A 67 -3.87 -12.94 6.34
CA ILE A 67 -2.80 -12.78 5.35
C ILE A 67 -3.08 -13.64 4.12
N THR A 68 -3.34 -14.94 4.28
CA THR A 68 -3.62 -15.84 3.15
C THR A 68 -4.79 -15.33 2.31
N LYS A 69 -5.92 -14.98 2.95
CA LYS A 69 -7.11 -14.47 2.24
C LYS A 69 -6.83 -13.16 1.49
N ASN A 70 -6.04 -12.28 2.07
CA ASN A 70 -5.64 -11.03 1.43
C ASN A 70 -4.72 -11.27 0.23
N LEU A 71 -3.73 -12.15 0.39
CA LEU A 71 -2.82 -12.56 -0.68
C LEU A 71 -3.58 -13.21 -1.84
N ASP A 72 -4.51 -14.12 -1.55
CA ASP A 72 -5.32 -14.78 -2.58
C ASP A 72 -6.11 -13.74 -3.40
N ASN A 73 -6.75 -12.78 -2.73
CA ASN A 73 -7.47 -11.70 -3.40
C ASN A 73 -6.55 -10.83 -4.29
N ILE A 74 -5.34 -10.52 -3.83
CA ILE A 74 -4.35 -9.76 -4.62
C ILE A 74 -3.90 -10.58 -5.83
N LYS A 75 -3.59 -11.87 -5.64
CA LYS A 75 -3.13 -12.77 -6.69
C LYS A 75 -4.20 -13.02 -7.74
N ASP A 76 -5.43 -13.28 -7.33
CA ASP A 76 -6.57 -13.51 -8.22
C ASP A 76 -6.87 -12.27 -9.07
N PHE A 77 -6.92 -11.09 -8.44
CA PHE A 77 -7.11 -9.84 -9.17
C PHE A 77 -5.98 -9.61 -10.19
N THR A 78 -4.73 -9.80 -9.75
CA THR A 78 -3.55 -9.61 -10.60
C THR A 78 -3.54 -10.59 -11.78
N ALA A 79 -3.82 -11.86 -11.54
CA ALA A 79 -3.86 -12.89 -12.58
C ALA A 79 -4.95 -12.57 -13.61
N ASN A 80 -6.13 -12.15 -13.16
CA ASN A 80 -7.22 -11.73 -14.04
C ASN A 80 -6.83 -10.51 -14.89
N LEU A 81 -6.16 -9.53 -14.28
CA LEU A 81 -5.70 -8.34 -15.00
C LEU A 81 -4.60 -8.67 -16.02
N ARG A 82 -3.64 -9.52 -15.65
CA ARG A 82 -2.59 -10.03 -16.57
C ARG A 82 -3.18 -10.79 -17.75
N PHE A 83 -4.24 -11.55 -17.53
CA PHE A 83 -4.94 -12.26 -18.61
C PHE A 83 -5.63 -11.31 -19.59
N LYS A 84 -6.17 -10.18 -19.10
CA LYS A 84 -6.94 -9.22 -19.90
C LYS A 84 -6.11 -8.11 -20.52
N SER A 85 -4.92 -7.83 -20.01
CA SER A 85 -4.07 -6.73 -20.44
C SER A 85 -2.75 -7.20 -21.03
N LYS A 86 -2.18 -6.40 -21.93
CA LYS A 86 -0.80 -6.53 -22.39
C LYS A 86 0.18 -5.70 -21.55
N ASP A 87 -0.32 -4.99 -20.55
CA ASP A 87 0.48 -4.13 -19.67
C ASP A 87 1.42 -4.94 -18.78
N LEU A 88 2.59 -4.36 -18.48
CA LEU A 88 3.45 -4.85 -17.42
C LEU A 88 2.76 -4.63 -16.06
N ILE A 89 2.55 -5.69 -15.29
CA ILE A 89 1.85 -5.63 -14.00
C ILE A 89 2.79 -6.04 -12.87
N ILE A 90 3.07 -5.07 -11.99
CA ILE A 90 3.83 -5.25 -10.76
C ILE A 90 2.86 -5.61 -9.64
N GLU A 91 3.06 -6.79 -9.09
CA GLU A 91 2.30 -7.32 -7.96
C GLU A 91 3.27 -7.48 -6.79
N PRO A 92 3.20 -6.60 -5.77
CA PRO A 92 4.21 -6.53 -4.73
C PRO A 92 4.05 -7.58 -3.63
N ALA A 93 2.86 -8.18 -3.48
CA ALA A 93 2.53 -8.98 -2.32
C ALA A 93 3.16 -10.39 -2.34
N SER A 94 3.66 -10.84 -3.49
CA SER A 94 4.41 -12.09 -3.60
C SER A 94 5.91 -11.94 -3.33
N LEU A 95 6.43 -10.71 -3.12
CA LEU A 95 7.84 -10.52 -2.78
C LEU A 95 8.04 -10.62 -1.27
N GLU A 96 8.79 -11.64 -0.84
CA GLU A 96 9.24 -11.81 0.53
C GLU A 96 10.78 -11.83 0.54
N VAL A 97 11.36 -10.97 1.36
CA VAL A 97 12.80 -10.88 1.63
C VAL A 97 12.97 -10.90 3.14
N ASP A 98 13.63 -11.94 3.65
CA ASP A 98 13.67 -12.28 5.08
C ASP A 98 14.28 -11.16 5.94
N GLU A 99 15.31 -10.47 5.43
CA GLU A 99 16.04 -9.43 6.15
C GLU A 99 15.39 -8.04 6.07
N TRP A 100 14.31 -7.89 5.30
CA TRP A 100 13.68 -6.60 5.09
C TRP A 100 12.68 -6.24 6.18
N THR A 101 12.86 -5.05 6.73
CA THR A 101 11.95 -4.43 7.67
C THR A 101 10.83 -3.66 6.94
N GLN A 102 9.79 -3.24 7.65
CA GLN A 102 8.72 -2.41 7.05
C GLN A 102 9.27 -1.14 6.36
N PRO A 103 10.20 -0.36 6.94
CA PRO A 103 10.86 0.74 6.24
C PRO A 103 11.55 0.35 4.93
N ASP A 104 12.17 -0.83 4.87
CA ASP A 104 12.82 -1.36 3.66
C ASP A 104 11.80 -1.59 2.55
N TYR A 105 10.70 -2.30 2.85
CA TYR A 105 9.61 -2.52 1.90
C TYR A 105 8.99 -1.21 1.41
N LEU A 106 8.71 -0.26 2.32
CA LEU A 106 8.18 1.05 1.94
C LEU A 106 9.14 1.82 1.03
N TYR A 107 10.44 1.78 1.35
CA TYR A 107 11.46 2.46 0.55
C TYR A 107 11.58 1.83 -0.84
N TYR A 108 11.74 0.52 -0.91
CA TYR A 108 11.86 -0.23 -2.17
C TYR A 108 10.65 0.03 -3.08
N TRP A 109 9.43 -0.20 -2.59
CA TRP A 109 8.23 -0.02 -3.41
C TRP A 109 7.98 1.44 -3.77
N GLY A 110 8.33 2.37 -2.88
CA GLY A 110 8.33 3.80 -3.20
C GLY A 110 9.23 4.12 -4.39
N GLN A 111 10.45 3.59 -4.43
CA GLN A 111 11.37 3.78 -5.56
C GLN A 111 10.86 3.11 -6.85
N VAL A 112 10.34 1.88 -6.76
CA VAL A 112 9.74 1.17 -7.90
C VAL A 112 8.60 1.98 -8.50
N ILE A 113 7.69 2.48 -7.66
CA ILE A 113 6.56 3.31 -8.10
C ILE A 113 7.03 4.58 -8.80
N ILE A 114 7.97 5.31 -8.18
CA ILE A 114 8.47 6.57 -8.74
C ILE A 114 9.12 6.36 -10.11
N LYS A 115 9.86 5.26 -10.30
CA LYS A 115 10.67 5.03 -11.51
C LYS A 115 9.92 4.34 -12.64
N PHE A 116 9.03 3.38 -12.34
CA PHE A 116 8.54 2.44 -13.37
C PHE A 116 7.01 2.45 -13.56
N VAL A 117 6.26 3.11 -12.67
CA VAL A 117 4.81 2.97 -12.62
C VAL A 117 4.11 4.20 -13.21
N ARG A 118 3.19 3.97 -14.17
CA ARG A 118 2.23 5.00 -14.66
C ARG A 118 0.91 5.01 -13.92
N LYS A 119 0.51 3.87 -13.36
CA LYS A 119 -0.80 3.68 -12.75
C LYS A 119 -0.72 2.80 -11.52
N ILE A 120 -1.38 3.20 -10.45
CA ILE A 120 -1.59 2.38 -9.25
C ILE A 120 -3.06 2.01 -9.16
N VAL A 121 -3.34 0.70 -9.07
CA VAL A 121 -4.69 0.16 -8.84
C VAL A 121 -4.81 -0.22 -7.37
N PHE A 122 -5.66 0.50 -6.64
CA PHE A 122 -5.91 0.26 -5.23
C PHE A 122 -7.08 -0.71 -5.04
N LEU A 123 -6.78 -1.88 -4.47
CA LEU A 123 -7.79 -2.88 -4.15
C LEU A 123 -8.68 -2.44 -3.00
N ASP A 124 -9.88 -3.03 -2.90
CA ASP A 124 -10.78 -2.71 -1.79
C ASP A 124 -10.12 -2.95 -0.42
N GLY A 125 -10.32 -2.00 0.49
CA GLY A 125 -9.68 -2.03 1.80
C GLY A 125 -8.24 -1.54 1.84
N TRP A 126 -7.68 -1.02 0.74
CA TRP A 126 -6.34 -0.40 0.72
C TRP A 126 -6.14 0.64 1.84
N ASN A 127 -7.17 1.43 2.15
CA ASN A 127 -7.13 2.52 3.13
C ASN A 127 -6.92 2.06 4.58
N TYR A 128 -6.87 0.75 4.84
CA TYR A 128 -6.55 0.17 6.14
C TYR A 128 -5.06 -0.23 6.25
N SER A 129 -4.32 -0.24 5.14
CA SER A 129 -2.90 -0.62 5.10
C SER A 129 -1.99 0.61 5.09
N ASN A 130 -1.02 0.61 6.01
CA ASN A 130 0.04 1.62 6.04
C ASN A 130 0.82 1.67 4.71
N GLY A 131 1.12 0.50 4.14
CA GLY A 131 1.81 0.40 2.84
C GLY A 131 1.00 1.03 1.73
N CYS A 132 -0.29 0.67 1.61
CA CYS A 132 -1.13 1.21 0.55
C CYS A 132 -1.37 2.72 0.68
N ILE A 133 -1.54 3.24 1.90
CA ILE A 133 -1.67 4.69 2.11
C ILE A 133 -0.36 5.40 1.73
N PHE A 134 0.78 4.82 2.07
CA PHE A 134 2.09 5.35 1.64
C PHE A 134 2.22 5.35 0.12
N GLU A 135 1.85 4.27 -0.56
CA GLU A 135 1.86 4.17 -2.02
C GLU A 135 0.93 5.19 -2.68
N TYR A 136 -0.26 5.44 -2.09
CA TYR A 136 -1.16 6.52 -2.52
C TYR A 136 -0.49 7.89 -2.42
N TYR A 137 0.13 8.18 -1.27
CA TYR A 137 0.87 9.43 -1.05
C TYR A 137 2.02 9.61 -2.05
N ILE A 138 2.81 8.55 -2.32
CA ILE A 138 3.89 8.59 -3.31
C ILE A 138 3.33 8.82 -4.72
N GLY A 139 2.29 8.08 -5.10
CA GLY A 139 1.66 8.22 -6.41
C GLY A 139 1.10 9.62 -6.63
N LEU A 140 0.42 10.18 -5.62
CA LEU A 140 -0.13 11.53 -5.64
C LEU A 140 0.97 12.59 -5.87
N LYS A 141 2.09 12.49 -5.15
CA LYS A 141 3.20 13.45 -5.29
C LYS A 141 3.93 13.38 -6.62
N ASN A 142 3.87 12.25 -7.31
CA ASN A 142 4.60 12.00 -8.54
C ASN A 142 3.67 12.02 -9.77
N ASN A 143 2.45 12.56 -9.64
CA ASN A 143 1.45 12.65 -10.70
C ASN A 143 1.18 11.29 -11.39
N ILE A 144 1.18 10.21 -10.62
CA ILE A 144 0.87 8.85 -11.11
C ILE A 144 -0.65 8.69 -11.11
N GLU A 145 -1.21 8.00 -12.11
CA GLU A 145 -2.65 7.77 -12.20
C GLU A 145 -3.11 6.84 -11.06
N LEU A 146 -3.99 7.32 -10.18
CA LEU A 146 -4.48 6.58 -9.01
C LEU A 146 -5.92 6.14 -9.28
N VAL A 147 -6.16 4.84 -9.31
CA VAL A 147 -7.51 4.30 -9.58
C VAL A 147 -7.92 3.27 -8.53
N ASP A 148 -9.21 3.09 -8.34
CA ASP A 148 -9.74 1.97 -7.55
C ASP A 148 -9.72 0.66 -8.36
N GLN A 149 -10.07 -0.45 -7.72
CA GLN A 149 -10.15 -1.78 -8.34
C GLN A 149 -11.11 -1.86 -9.55
N LYS A 150 -12.00 -0.88 -9.72
CA LYS A 150 -12.92 -0.77 -10.86
C LYS A 150 -12.39 0.18 -11.93
N PHE A 151 -11.10 0.56 -11.84
CA PHE A 151 -10.41 1.50 -12.72
C PHE A 151 -11.04 2.90 -12.75
N LYS A 152 -11.75 3.30 -11.69
CA LYS A 152 -12.26 4.67 -11.54
C LYS A 152 -11.21 5.52 -10.82
N LEU A 153 -11.08 6.77 -11.26
CA LEU A 153 -10.16 7.73 -10.65
C LEU A 153 -10.40 7.85 -9.14
N LEU A 154 -9.36 7.58 -8.36
CA LEU A 154 -9.35 7.71 -6.91
C LEU A 154 -8.78 9.08 -6.53
N ASN A 155 -9.63 10.10 -6.62
CA ASN A 155 -9.24 11.46 -6.27
C ASN A 155 -8.92 11.62 -4.77
N GLN A 156 -8.22 12.71 -4.46
CA GLN A 156 -7.70 13.00 -3.12
C GLN A 156 -8.80 13.14 -2.07
N VAL A 157 -9.91 13.81 -2.39
CA VAL A 157 -11.06 13.98 -1.49
C VAL A 157 -11.64 12.62 -1.06
N ASN A 158 -11.85 11.73 -2.04
CA ASN A 158 -12.34 10.37 -1.79
C ASN A 158 -11.34 9.55 -0.97
N ALA A 159 -10.04 9.67 -1.28
CA ALA A 159 -8.99 8.98 -0.53
C ALA A 159 -8.92 9.44 0.93
N ILE A 160 -8.89 10.75 1.19
CA ILE A 160 -8.91 11.35 2.53
C ILE A 160 -10.11 10.85 3.33
N SER A 161 -11.31 10.87 2.74
CA SER A 161 -12.53 10.39 3.39
C SER A 161 -12.42 8.93 3.81
N ARG A 162 -11.91 8.06 2.92
CA ARG A 162 -11.71 6.63 3.19
C ARG A 162 -10.65 6.38 4.27
N ILE A 163 -9.53 7.11 4.23
CA ILE A 163 -8.47 7.00 5.24
C ILE A 163 -8.97 7.45 6.62
N LYS A 164 -9.72 8.56 6.69
CA LYS A 164 -10.36 9.01 7.94
C LYS A 164 -11.35 7.97 8.49
N ALA A 165 -12.09 7.30 7.61
CA ALA A 165 -13.01 6.25 8.02
C ALA A 165 -12.28 5.05 8.64
N SER A 166 -11.22 4.53 8.00
CA SER A 166 -10.44 3.42 8.55
C SER A 166 -9.72 3.76 9.85
N ILE A 167 -9.16 4.97 9.97
CA ILE A 167 -8.55 5.44 11.22
C ILE A 167 -9.57 5.39 12.36
N ARG A 168 -10.79 5.91 12.16
CA ARG A 168 -11.85 5.86 13.18
C ARG A 168 -12.23 4.43 13.58
N GLU A 169 -12.23 3.50 12.64
CA GLU A 169 -12.51 2.08 12.93
C GLU A 169 -11.38 1.41 13.73
N TYR A 170 -10.13 1.70 13.39
CA TYR A 170 -8.97 1.23 14.15
C TYR A 170 -8.94 1.81 15.57
N GLU A 171 -9.22 3.10 15.74
CA GLU A 171 -9.26 3.75 17.06
C GLU A 171 -10.35 3.16 17.96
N LYS A 172 -11.56 2.91 17.43
CA LYS A 172 -12.62 2.19 18.15
C LYS A 172 -12.18 0.81 18.64
N SER A 173 -11.27 0.19 17.89
CA SER A 173 -10.72 -1.14 18.17
C SER A 173 -9.40 -1.10 18.95
N LYS A 174 -8.94 0.10 19.36
CA LYS A 174 -7.64 0.35 20.03
C LYS A 174 -6.41 -0.14 19.24
N ILE A 175 -6.50 -0.17 17.91
CA ILE A 175 -5.38 -0.46 17.01
C ILE A 175 -4.56 0.83 16.80
N ASN A 176 -3.23 0.73 16.73
CA ASN A 176 -2.36 1.88 16.49
C ASN A 176 -2.57 2.46 15.07
N VAL A 177 -2.75 3.78 15.00
CA VAL A 177 -3.05 4.53 13.76
C VAL A 177 -2.04 5.66 13.46
N GLU A 178 -0.95 5.79 14.23
CA GLU A 178 -0.10 6.98 14.20
C GLU A 178 0.57 7.21 12.84
N PHE A 179 1.00 6.12 12.19
CA PHE A 179 1.55 6.22 10.84
C PHE A 179 0.49 6.62 9.80
N GLN A 180 -0.75 6.12 9.93
CA GLN A 180 -1.86 6.50 9.05
C GLN A 180 -2.21 7.98 9.21
N LYS A 181 -2.22 8.49 10.45
CA LYS A 181 -2.44 9.92 10.75
C LYS A 181 -1.33 10.78 10.15
N THR A 182 -0.07 10.35 10.27
CA THR A 182 1.08 11.05 9.68
C THR A 182 0.94 11.15 8.16
N LEU A 183 0.59 10.03 7.50
CA LEU A 183 0.33 9.99 6.07
C LEU A 183 -0.86 10.85 5.65
N LEU A 184 -1.97 10.77 6.39
CA LEU A 184 -3.17 11.57 6.14
C LEU A 184 -2.84 13.07 6.16
N HIS A 185 -2.10 13.53 7.17
CA HIS A 185 -1.67 14.92 7.28
C HIS A 185 -0.84 15.36 6.07
N GLU A 186 0.11 14.54 5.62
CA GLU A 186 0.92 14.85 4.43
C GLU A 186 0.06 14.84 3.15
N ILE A 187 -0.93 13.96 3.03
CA ILE A 187 -1.87 13.96 1.91
C ILE A 187 -2.70 15.25 1.94
N GLU A 188 -3.29 15.64 3.07
CA GLU A 188 -4.11 16.85 3.19
C GLU A 188 -3.33 18.13 2.83
N LYS A 189 -2.05 18.24 3.22
CA LYS A 189 -1.20 19.38 2.81
C LYS A 189 -1.07 19.54 1.30
N ASN A 190 -1.03 18.44 0.54
CA ASN A 190 -0.93 18.53 -0.93
C ASN A 190 -2.21 19.08 -1.57
N GLU A 191 -3.37 18.92 -0.92
CA GLU A 191 -4.65 19.46 -1.43
C GLU A 191 -4.62 20.99 -1.43
N ASN A 192 -4.16 21.57 -0.33
CA ASN A 192 -4.08 23.02 -0.16
C ASN A 192 -3.07 23.67 -1.12
N TYR A 193 -1.96 22.99 -1.42
CA TYR A 193 -0.97 23.49 -2.39
C TYR A 193 -1.53 23.55 -3.82
N ASN A 194 -2.27 22.51 -4.24
CA ASN A 194 -2.87 22.43 -5.57
C ASN A 194 -4.06 23.39 -5.77
N GLN A 195 -4.68 23.87 -4.68
CA GLN A 195 -5.72 24.90 -4.73
C GLN A 195 -5.12 26.32 -4.81
N GLN A 196 -3.97 26.57 -4.16
CA GLN A 196 -3.29 27.88 -4.17
C GLN A 196 -2.56 28.19 -5.49
N THR A 197 -2.12 27.16 -6.23
CA THR A 197 -1.40 27.32 -7.50
C THR A 197 -2.31 27.43 -8.73
N LYS A 198 -3.64 27.37 -8.54
CA LYS A 198 -4.65 27.53 -9.60
C LYS A 198 -5.27 28.94 -9.65
N VAL A 199 -4.65 29.91 -8.97
CA VAL A 199 -5.07 31.34 -8.95
C VAL A 199 -4.14 32.15 -9.85
#